data_AF-A0A7S1R0S8-F1
#
_entry.id   AF-A0A7S1R0S8-F1
#
_cell.length_a   1.000
_cell.length_b   1.000
_cell.length_c   1.000
_cell.angle_alpha   90.00
_cell.angle_beta   90.00
_cell.angle_gamma   90.00
#
_symmetry.space_group_name_H-M   'P 1'
#
loop_
_entity.id
_entity.type
_entity.pdbx_description
1 polymer ?
#
loop_
_entity_poly.entity_id
_entity_poly.type
_entity_poly.pdbx_seq_one_letter_code
_entity_poly.pdbx_strand_id
1 'polypeptide(L)'
;MVYTRWKCDRYLYFAPKFLIQDYPGATLGYLGTAVVLWKYFSFCSEETERRTQYYSGYPYWRDPIAKRNEDKYKRLIRDNNVDICDPKWTGVAKSALQ
;
A
#
# COMPACT_ATOMS: atom_id res chain seq x y z
N MET A 1 3.13 -9.18 -49.78
CA MET A 1 2.76 -8.86 -48.38
C MET A 1 3.42 -7.55 -48.00
N VAL A 2 2.66 -6.54 -47.59
CA VAL A 2 3.23 -5.28 -47.08
C VAL A 2 3.70 -5.49 -45.64
N TYR A 3 4.93 -5.10 -45.34
CA TYR A 3 5.47 -5.15 -43.98
C TYR A 3 4.67 -4.21 -43.08
N THR A 4 4.02 -4.78 -42.07
CA THR A 4 3.34 -4.02 -41.02
C THR A 4 3.81 -4.56 -39.68
N ARG A 5 4.33 -3.68 -38.81
CA ARG A 5 4.96 -4.06 -37.53
C ARG A 5 4.08 -4.97 -36.66
N TRP A 6 2.77 -4.73 -36.65
CA TRP A 6 1.77 -5.60 -35.97
C TRP A 6 1.83 -7.08 -36.39
N LYS A 7 2.17 -7.36 -37.65
CA LYS A 7 2.22 -8.73 -38.19
C LYS A 7 3.57 -9.42 -37.98
N CYS A 8 4.62 -8.66 -37.64
CA CYS A 8 5.99 -9.17 -37.56
C CYS A 8 6.53 -9.23 -36.13
N ASP A 9 6.12 -8.30 -35.26
CA ASP A 9 6.53 -8.29 -33.86
C ASP A 9 5.59 -9.16 -33.02
N ARG A 10 6.14 -9.96 -32.10
CA ARG A 10 5.31 -10.64 -31.08
C ARG A 10 4.62 -9.57 -30.24
N TYR A 11 3.37 -9.83 -29.84
CA TYR A 11 2.53 -8.87 -29.11
C TYR A 11 3.24 -8.21 -27.92
N LEU A 12 4.03 -8.99 -27.17
CA LEU A 12 4.82 -8.52 -26.02
C LEU A 12 5.85 -7.43 -26.37
N TYR A 13 6.38 -7.41 -27.59
CA TYR A 13 7.32 -6.39 -28.06
C TYR A 13 6.61 -5.28 -28.85
N PHE A 14 5.51 -5.62 -29.54
CA PHE A 14 4.73 -4.64 -30.29
C PHE A 14 4.06 -3.62 -29.37
N ALA A 15 3.35 -4.07 -28.33
CA ALA A 15 2.53 -3.20 -27.49
C ALA A 15 3.32 -2.06 -26.79
N PRO A 16 4.43 -2.34 -26.06
CA PRO A 16 5.20 -1.26 -25.43
C PRO A 16 5.85 -0.34 -26.46
N LYS A 17 6.29 -0.89 -27.60
CA LYS A 17 6.93 -0.11 -28.67
C LYS A 17 5.93 0.82 -29.37
N PHE A 18 4.72 0.34 -29.62
CA PHE A 18 3.60 1.12 -30.17
C PHE A 18 3.19 2.25 -29.22
N LEU A 19 3.00 1.93 -27.93
CA LEU A 19 2.66 2.93 -26.90
C LEU A 19 3.74 4.03 -26.77
N ILE A 20 5.01 3.65 -26.69
CA ILE A 20 6.11 4.60 -26.50
C ILE A 20 6.32 5.47 -27.75
N GLN A 21 6.25 4.88 -28.95
CA GLN A 21 6.60 5.59 -30.19
C GLN A 21 5.43 6.42 -30.75
N ASP A 22 4.23 5.84 -30.78
CA ASP A 22 3.08 6.48 -31.44
C ASP A 22 2.28 7.35 -30.45
N TYR A 23 2.38 7.09 -29.14
CA TYR A 23 1.67 7.83 -28.09
C TYR A 23 2.57 8.21 -26.90
N PRO A 24 3.65 8.98 -27.13
CA PRO A 24 4.61 9.33 -26.08
C PRO A 24 3.96 10.10 -24.92
N GLY A 25 3.00 10.99 -25.20
CA GLY A 25 2.28 11.75 -24.17
C GLY A 25 1.41 10.86 -23.27
N ALA A 26 0.68 9.91 -23.86
CA ALA A 26 -0.13 8.97 -23.08
C ALA A 26 0.74 8.04 -22.23
N THR A 27 1.86 7.57 -22.78
CA THR A 27 2.83 6.74 -22.05
C THR A 27 3.42 7.47 -20.84
N LEU A 28 3.83 8.72 -21.00
CA LEU A 28 4.29 9.55 -19.88
C LEU A 28 3.17 9.80 -18.86
N GLY A 29 1.93 9.98 -19.30
CA GLY A 29 0.76 10.09 -18.42
C GLY A 29 0.51 8.82 -17.60
N TYR A 30 0.58 7.64 -18.22
CA TYR A 30 0.44 6.36 -17.53
C TYR A 30 1.58 6.12 -16.54
N LEU A 31 2.82 6.39 -16.94
CA LEU A 31 3.97 6.26 -16.03
C LEU A 31 3.87 7.25 -14.87
N GLY A 32 3.48 8.50 -15.14
CA GLY A 32 3.27 9.53 -14.13
C GLY A 32 2.19 9.12 -13.12
N THR A 33 1.04 8.65 -13.59
CA THR A 33 -0.04 8.17 -12.71
C THR A 33 0.38 6.93 -11.93
N ALA A 34 1.11 5.99 -12.51
CA ALA A 34 1.66 4.83 -11.80
C ALA A 34 2.64 5.23 -10.69
N VAL A 35 3.52 6.21 -10.94
CA VAL A 35 4.47 6.72 -9.93
C VAL A 35 3.75 7.48 -8.81
N VAL A 36 2.77 8.30 -9.15
CA VAL A 36 1.91 8.99 -8.17
C VAL A 36 1.16 7.96 -7.34
N LEU A 37 0.49 7.00 -7.96
CA LEU A 37 -0.19 5.93 -7.25
C LEU A 37 0.78 5.19 -6.33
N TRP A 38 1.94 4.76 -6.81
CA TRP A 38 2.96 4.10 -5.98
C TRP A 38 3.37 4.94 -4.75
N LYS A 39 3.63 6.23 -4.96
CA LYS A 39 4.08 7.14 -3.90
C LYS A 39 2.99 7.43 -2.86
N TYR A 40 1.74 7.53 -3.30
CA TYR A 40 0.63 7.97 -2.44
C TYR A 40 -0.28 6.83 -1.95
N PHE A 41 -0.26 5.63 -2.55
CA PHE A 41 -1.03 4.48 -2.07
C PHE A 41 -0.54 3.93 -0.72
N SER A 42 0.71 4.24 -0.34
CA SER A 42 1.27 3.79 0.94
C SER A 42 0.79 4.61 2.15
N PHE A 43 0.02 5.69 1.92
CA PHE A 43 -0.37 6.68 2.94
C PHE A 43 -1.88 6.68 3.24
N CYS A 44 -2.48 5.52 3.48
CA CYS A 44 -3.76 5.48 4.19
C CYS A 44 -3.52 5.22 5.68
N SER A 45 -3.84 6.20 6.51
CA SER A 45 -3.86 6.00 7.97
C SER A 45 -4.99 5.03 8.34
N GLU A 46 -4.82 4.29 9.43
CA GLU A 46 -5.85 3.36 9.90
C GLU A 46 -7.20 4.07 10.15
N GLU A 47 -7.16 5.31 10.66
CA GLU A 47 -8.36 6.11 10.89
C GLU A 47 -9.05 6.52 9.59
N THR A 48 -8.28 6.80 8.54
CA THR A 48 -8.85 7.04 7.20
C THR A 48 -9.49 5.76 6.67
N GLU A 49 -8.82 4.62 6.81
CA GLU A 49 -9.33 3.31 6.39
C GLU A 49 -10.67 2.98 7.07
N ARG A 50 -10.76 3.16 8.39
CA ARG A 50 -12.00 2.98 9.16
C ARG A 50 -13.13 3.86 8.66
N ARG A 51 -12.82 5.11 8.28
CA ARG A 51 -13.85 6.10 7.90
C ARG A 51 -14.37 5.92 6.47
N THR A 52 -13.53 5.49 5.51
CA THR A 52 -13.86 5.57 4.09
C THR A 52 -13.90 4.24 3.33
N GLN A 53 -13.26 3.18 3.82
CA GLN A 53 -13.20 1.92 3.06
C GLN A 53 -14.37 0.96 3.30
N TYR A 54 -15.18 1.20 4.34
CA TYR A 54 -16.25 0.28 4.74
C TYR A 54 -17.60 0.77 4.20
N TYR A 55 -18.22 -0.05 3.35
CA TYR A 55 -19.50 0.28 2.69
C TYR A 55 -20.66 0.52 3.69
N SER A 56 -20.72 -0.25 4.77
CA SER A 56 -21.81 -0.22 5.76
C SER A 56 -21.39 0.40 7.11
N GLY A 57 -20.28 1.13 7.15
CA GLY A 57 -19.63 1.56 8.40
C GLY A 57 -18.70 0.50 8.99
N TYR A 58 -17.77 0.95 9.83
CA TYR A 58 -16.71 0.11 10.37
C TYR A 58 -17.18 -0.75 11.56
N PRO A 59 -16.96 -2.08 11.54
CA PRO A 59 -17.44 -2.98 12.59
C PRO A 59 -16.52 -3.00 13.81
N TYR A 60 -16.72 -2.05 14.72
CA TYR A 60 -15.92 -1.92 15.96
C TYR A 60 -15.96 -3.15 16.87
N TRP A 61 -17.02 -3.96 16.83
CA TRP A 61 -17.11 -5.17 17.67
C TRP A 61 -16.16 -6.28 17.26
N ARG A 62 -15.70 -6.29 15.99
CA ARG A 62 -14.82 -7.33 15.44
C ARG A 62 -13.43 -6.79 15.12
N ASP A 63 -13.33 -5.48 14.89
CA ASP A 63 -12.11 -4.74 14.59
C ASP A 63 -11.15 -5.46 13.63
N PRO A 64 -11.55 -5.63 12.35
CA PRO A 64 -10.74 -6.37 11.38
C PRO A 64 -9.38 -5.73 11.12
N ILE A 65 -9.26 -4.40 11.19
CA ILE A 65 -7.98 -3.69 11.01
C ILE A 65 -7.02 -4.02 12.15
N ALA A 66 -7.50 -3.99 13.40
CA ALA A 66 -6.68 -4.30 14.56
C ALA A 66 -6.17 -5.75 14.48
N LYS A 67 -7.05 -6.69 14.12
CA LYS A 67 -6.69 -8.09 13.96
C LYS A 67 -5.69 -8.34 12.82
N ARG A 68 -5.82 -7.64 11.69
CA ARG A 68 -4.85 -7.68 10.59
C ARG A 68 -3.48 -7.17 11.03
N ASN A 69 -3.45 -6.08 11.79
CA ASN A 69 -2.21 -5.39 12.15
C ASN A 69 -1.56 -5.96 13.42
N GLU A 70 -2.25 -6.81 14.17
CA GLU A 70 -1.76 -7.46 15.39
C GLU A 70 -0.42 -8.16 15.17
N ASP A 71 -0.31 -9.00 14.14
CA ASP A 71 0.94 -9.72 13.82
C ASP A 71 2.08 -8.76 13.46
N LYS A 72 1.76 -7.68 12.73
CA LYS A 72 2.72 -6.66 12.34
C LYS A 72 3.25 -5.92 13.58
N TYR A 73 2.37 -5.51 14.48
CA TYR A 73 2.76 -4.80 15.70
C TYR A 73 3.52 -5.68 16.68
N LYS A 74 3.10 -6.95 16.85
CA LYS A 74 3.85 -7.92 17.66
C LYS A 74 5.28 -8.13 17.14
N ARG A 75 5.45 -8.23 15.81
CA ARG A 75 6.79 -8.31 15.19
C ARG A 75 7.58 -7.04 15.45
N LEU A 76 6.98 -5.87 15.26
CA LEU A 76 7.67 -4.59 15.47
C LEU A 76 8.15 -4.42 16.91
N ILE A 77 7.31 -4.78 17.89
CA ILE A 77 7.67 -4.76 19.32
C ILE A 77 8.83 -5.71 19.60
N ARG A 78 8.74 -6.95 19.11
CA ARG A 78 9.76 -7.98 19.30
C ARG A 78 11.09 -7.58 18.66
N ASP A 79 11.05 -7.17 17.40
CA ASP A 79 12.25 -6.91 16.60
C ASP A 79 12.96 -5.62 17.06
N ASN A 80 12.24 -4.68 17.68
CA ASN A 80 12.82 -3.47 18.28
C ASN A 80 13.07 -3.59 19.79
N ASN A 81 12.84 -4.76 20.40
CA ASN A 81 12.96 -4.99 21.85
C ASN A 81 12.24 -3.92 22.70
N VAL A 82 11.03 -3.54 22.28
CA VAL A 82 10.25 -2.52 22.99
C VAL A 82 9.64 -3.13 24.25
N ASP A 83 9.93 -2.53 25.41
CA ASP A 83 9.26 -2.85 26.67
C ASP A 83 7.85 -2.26 26.65
N ILE A 84 6.84 -3.14 26.59
CA ILE A 84 5.42 -2.76 26.56
C ILE A 84 5.02 -2.14 27.92
N CYS A 85 5.69 -2.52 29.00
CA CYS A 85 5.42 -2.05 30.35
C CYS A 85 6.25 -0.82 30.73
N ASP A 86 6.93 -0.17 29.78
CA ASP A 86 7.65 1.06 30.05
C ASP A 86 6.67 2.17 30.48
N PRO A 87 6.89 2.83 31.63
CA PRO A 87 6.10 3.97 32.10
C PRO A 87 5.97 5.09 31.08
N LYS A 88 6.96 5.22 30.18
CA LYS A 88 6.91 6.17 29.07
C LYS A 88 5.70 5.94 28.15
N TRP A 89 5.25 4.69 28.01
CA TRP A 89 4.12 4.32 27.13
C TRP A 89 2.82 4.15 27.91
N THR A 90 2.87 3.65 29.14
CA THR A 90 1.68 3.35 29.96
C THR A 90 1.25 4.51 30.84
N GLY A 91 2.12 5.48 31.12
CA GLY A 91 1.86 6.56 32.09
C GLY A 91 1.81 6.09 33.55
N VAL A 92 2.14 4.82 33.81
CA VAL A 92 2.06 4.17 35.12
C VAL A 92 3.46 3.75 35.56
N ALA A 93 3.81 3.96 36.84
CA ALA A 93 5.11 3.56 37.37
C ALA A 93 5.31 2.03 37.27
N LYS A 94 6.54 1.57 36.95
CA LYS A 94 6.84 0.13 36.77
C LYS A 94 6.42 -0.73 37.95
N SER A 95 6.48 -0.19 39.16
CA SER A 95 6.09 -0.87 40.40
C SER A 95 4.60 -1.22 40.49
N ALA A 96 3.74 -0.56 39.71
CA ALA A 96 2.30 -0.82 39.67
C ALA A 96 1.88 -1.76 38.52
N LEU A 97 2.84 -2.20 37.69
CA LEU A 97 2.63 -3.09 36.54
C LEU A 97 3.17 -4.51 36.77
N GLN A 98 3.71 -4.80 37.98
CA GLN A 98 4.20 -6.12 38.41
C GLN A 98 3.13 -6.91 39.17
#